data_AF-A0AAJ0RQA1-F1
#
_entry.id   AF-A0AAJ0RQA1-F1
#
_cell.length_a   1.000
_cell.length_b   1.000
_cell.length_c   1.000
_cell.angle_alpha   90.00
_cell.angle_beta   90.00
_cell.angle_gamma   90.00
#
_symmetry.space_group_name_H-M   'P 1'
#
loop_
_entity.id
_entity.type
_entity.pdbx_description
1 polymer ?
#
loop_
_entity_poly.entity_id
_entity_poly.type
_entity_poly.pdbx_seq_one_letter_code
_entity_poly.pdbx_strand_id
1 'polypeptide(L)'
;MHVEHHALIKDFPEKREQLQKLRMENPVFARKTEEYEALDKRISSAVNIDDAALEALKQERETLKDDIARDLKRASGSCCGGCCG
;
A
#
# COMPACT_ATOMS: atom_id res chain seq x y z
N MET A 1 10.77 -4.49 17.84
CA MET A 1 10.01 -3.23 17.73
C MET A 1 9.53 -3.13 16.29
N HIS A 2 8.31 -3.57 16.00
CA HIS A 2 7.70 -3.35 14.68
C HIS A 2 7.40 -1.85 14.61
N VAL A 3 8.25 -1.12 13.89
CA VAL A 3 7.97 0.27 13.54
C VAL A 3 6.89 0.20 12.49
N GLU A 4 5.67 -0.03 12.94
CA GLU A 4 4.47 -0.06 12.13
C GLU A 4 4.09 1.38 11.84
N HIS A 5 4.89 1.98 10.96
CA HIS A 5 4.60 3.23 10.29
C HIS A 5 3.51 2.93 9.27
N HIS A 6 2.30 2.64 9.74
CA HIS A 6 1.15 2.38 8.87
C HIS A 6 0.75 3.66 8.13
N ALA A 7 1.55 4.07 7.16
CA ALA A 7 1.27 5.19 6.27
C ALA A 7 -0.08 4.98 5.57
N LEU A 8 -0.44 3.71 5.31
CA LEU A 8 -1.74 3.32 4.77
C LEU A 8 -2.88 3.40 5.78
N ILE A 9 -2.65 3.13 7.08
CA ILE A 9 -3.69 3.37 8.10
C ILE A 9 -3.87 4.87 8.35
N LYS A 10 -2.80 5.68 8.20
CA LYS A 10 -2.92 7.14 8.23
C LYS A 10 -3.72 7.68 7.04
N ASP A 11 -3.53 7.11 5.85
CA ASP A 11 -4.23 7.51 4.62
C ASP A 11 -5.69 6.98 4.61
N PHE A 12 -5.91 5.77 5.13
CA PHE A 12 -7.21 5.11 5.20
C PHE A 12 -7.57 4.68 6.64
N PRO A 13 -7.80 5.63 7.56
CA PRO A 13 -8.13 5.29 8.95
C PRO A 13 -9.42 4.47 9.05
N GLU A 14 -10.37 4.71 8.14
CA GLU A 14 -11.64 3.98 8.06
C GLU A 14 -11.49 2.55 7.54
N LYS A 15 -10.42 2.23 6.79
CA LYS A 15 -10.16 0.89 6.25
C LYS A 15 -9.09 0.12 7.02
N ARG A 16 -8.66 0.62 8.19
CA ARG A 16 -7.62 -0.02 9.02
C ARG A 16 -7.90 -1.49 9.33
N GLU A 17 -9.16 -1.83 9.61
CA GLU A 17 -9.55 -3.20 9.95
C GLU A 17 -9.52 -4.09 8.72
N GLN A 18 -9.98 -3.58 7.58
CA GLN A 18 -9.89 -4.28 6.29
C GLN A 18 -8.42 -4.47 5.87
N LEU A 19 -7.57 -3.47 6.07
CA LEU A 19 -6.13 -3.56 5.82
C LEU A 19 -5.49 -4.68 6.63
N GLN A 20 -5.72 -4.72 7.94
CA GLN A 20 -5.16 -5.74 8.81
C GLN A 20 -5.69 -7.14 8.46
N LYS A 21 -6.99 -7.26 8.18
CA LYS A 21 -7.61 -8.51 7.76
C LYS A 21 -7.03 -9.01 6.43
N LEU A 22 -6.90 -8.13 5.43
CA LEU A 22 -6.31 -8.47 4.13
C LEU A 22 -4.84 -8.84 4.26
N ARG A 23 -4.06 -8.17 5.10
CA ARG A 23 -2.65 -8.55 5.32
C ARG A 23 -2.52 -9.96 5.89
N MET A 24 -3.47 -10.37 6.75
CA MET A 24 -3.49 -11.73 7.31
C MET A 24 -4.02 -12.77 6.32
N GLU A 25 -5.05 -12.43 5.55
CA GLU A 25 -5.70 -13.34 4.60
C GLU A 25 -4.94 -13.43 3.26
N ASN A 26 -4.21 -12.38 2.87
CA ASN A 26 -3.53 -12.26 1.59
C ASN A 26 -2.04 -11.88 1.78
N PRO A 27 -1.10 -12.84 1.64
CA PRO A 27 0.33 -12.57 1.79
C PRO A 27 0.89 -11.66 0.69
N VAL A 28 0.25 -11.61 -0.48
CA VAL A 28 0.62 -10.68 -1.55
C VAL A 28 0.33 -9.25 -1.13
N PHE A 29 -0.82 -9.03 -0.47
CA PHE A 29 -1.18 -7.74 0.08
C PHE A 29 -0.22 -7.28 1.18
N ALA A 30 0.18 -8.20 2.07
CA ALA A 30 1.17 -7.93 3.11
C ALA A 30 2.48 -7.40 2.53
N ARG A 31 3.03 -8.06 1.50
CA ARG A 31 4.25 -7.61 0.81
C ARG A 31 4.11 -6.21 0.20
N LYS A 32 3.00 -5.95 -0.50
CA LYS A 32 2.72 -4.63 -1.09
C LYS A 32 2.69 -3.53 -0.04
N THR A 33 2.07 -3.78 1.11
CA THR A 33 2.05 -2.80 2.21
C THR A 33 3.44 -2.57 2.80
N GLU A 34 4.25 -3.61 2.94
CA GLU A 34 5.65 -3.48 3.41
C GLU A 34 6.52 -2.70 2.42
N GLU A 35 6.37 -2.95 1.11
CA GLU A 35 7.05 -2.20 0.05
C GLU A 35 6.64 -0.73 0.07
N TYR A 36 5.35 -0.44 0.22
CA TYR A 36 4.84 0.93 0.33
C TYR A 36 5.42 1.66 1.56
N GLU A 37 5.45 1.00 2.73
CA GLU A 37 6.05 1.58 3.94
C GLU A 37 7.55 1.85 3.77
N ALA A 38 8.29 0.92 3.15
CA ALA A 38 9.71 1.08 2.87
C ALA A 38 9.96 2.27 1.92
N LEU A 39 9.11 2.41 0.90
CA LEU A 39 9.18 3.48 -0.07
C LEU A 39 8.81 4.85 0.54
N ASP A 40 7.73 4.93 1.32
CA ASP A 40 7.31 6.15 2.02
C ASP A 40 8.39 6.62 3.01
N LYS A 41 8.99 5.68 3.76
CA LYS A 41 10.14 5.98 4.63
C LYS A 41 11.33 6.49 3.84
N ARG A 42 11.60 5.90 2.67
CA ARG A 42 12.68 6.35 1.78
C ARG A 42 12.40 7.76 1.27
N ILE A 43 11.17 8.07 0.85
CA ILE A 43 10.71 9.41 0.42
C ILE A 43 10.79 10.43 1.56
N SER A 44 10.37 10.06 2.77
CA SER A 44 10.43 10.95 3.94
C SER A 44 11.86 11.21 4.40
N SER A 45 12.76 10.24 4.25
CA SER A 45 14.19 10.40 4.55
C SER A 45 14.97 11.05 3.39
N ALA A 46 14.34 11.15 2.22
CA ALA A 46 14.90 11.65 0.96
C ALA A 46 14.89 13.18 0.87
N VAL A 47 15.20 13.87 1.97
CA VAL A 47 15.20 15.33 2.05
C VAL A 47 16.30 15.97 1.18
N ASN A 48 17.25 15.18 0.66
CA ASN A 48 18.40 15.65 -0.13
C ASN A 48 18.65 14.85 -1.43
N ILE A 49 17.66 14.12 -1.96
CA ILE A 49 17.81 13.48 -3.28
C ILE A 49 17.33 14.41 -4.40
N ASP A 50 17.88 14.22 -5.59
CA ASP A 50 17.44 14.88 -6.81
C ASP A 50 15.93 14.77 -7.02
N ASP A 51 15.35 15.86 -7.52
CA ASP A 51 13.92 15.98 -7.79
C ASP A 51 13.42 14.84 -8.71
N ALA A 52 14.23 14.44 -9.70
CA ALA A 52 13.94 13.32 -10.60
C ALA A 52 13.87 11.96 -9.88
N ALA A 53 14.73 11.73 -8.87
CA ALA A 53 14.69 10.51 -8.07
C ALA A 53 13.50 10.53 -7.10
N LEU A 54 13.16 11.70 -6.55
CA LEU A 54 12.00 11.88 -5.70
C LEU A 54 10.69 11.65 -6.48
N GLU A 55 10.59 12.17 -7.70
CA GLU A 55 9.48 11.96 -8.63
C GLU A 55 9.29 10.46 -8.95
N ALA A 56 10.37 9.74 -9.25
CA ALA A 56 10.30 8.29 -9.49
C ALA A 56 9.77 7.52 -8.27
N LEU A 57 10.25 7.85 -7.06
CA LEU A 57 9.75 7.24 -5.82
C LEU A 57 8.27 7.61 -5.57
N LYS A 58 7.86 8.85 -5.84
CA LYS A 58 6.44 9.23 -5.75
C LYS A 58 5.58 8.45 -6.73
N GLN A 59 6.03 8.25 -7.97
CA GLN A 59 5.29 7.47 -8.97
C GLN A 59 5.08 6.03 -8.51
N GLU A 60 6.11 5.41 -7.93
CA GLU A 60 6.04 4.06 -7.38
C GLU A 60 5.12 4.01 -6.16
N ARG A 61 5.13 5.05 -5.32
CA ARG A 61 4.22 5.20 -4.18
C ARG A 61 2.77 5.25 -4.64
N GLU A 62 2.48 6.05 -5.66
CA GLU A 62 1.13 6.18 -6.20
C GLU A 62 0.65 4.88 -6.83
N THR A 63 1.54 4.15 -7.51
CA THR A 63 1.24 2.84 -8.09
C THR A 63 0.86 1.83 -7.01
N LEU A 64 1.66 1.72 -5.95
CA LEU A 64 1.38 0.84 -4.81
C LEU A 64 0.08 1.26 -4.09
N LYS A 65 -0.17 2.57 -3.95
CA LYS A 65 -1.40 3.08 -3.34
C LYS A 65 -2.64 2.71 -4.18
N ASP A 66 -2.60 2.88 -5.50
CA ASP A 66 -3.71 2.49 -6.39
C ASP A 66 -3.98 0.99 -6.30
N ASP A 67 -2.93 0.19 -6.32
CA ASP A 67 -3.03 -1.26 -6.26
C ASP A 67 -3.59 -1.73 -4.89
N ILE A 68 -3.17 -1.14 -3.78
CA ILE A 68 -3.75 -1.35 -2.45
C ILE A 68 -5.23 -0.93 -2.40
N ALA A 69 -5.57 0.22 -2.99
CA ALA A 69 -6.95 0.69 -3.06
C ALA A 69 -7.83 -0.26 -3.89
N ARG A 70 -7.28 -0.84 -4.97
CA ARG A 70 -7.95 -1.87 -5.77
C ARG A 70 -8.18 -3.16 -4.98
N ASP A 71 -7.16 -3.64 -4.27
CA ASP A 71 -7.29 -4.83 -3.41
C ASP A 71 -8.33 -4.60 -2.30
N LEU A 72 -8.33 -3.43 -1.65
CA LEU A 72 -9.33 -3.05 -0.65
C LEU A 72 -10.75 -2.94 -1.25
N LYS A 73 -10.88 -2.40 -2.45
CA LYS A 73 -12.16 -2.31 -3.16
C LYS A 73 -12.66 -3.70 -3.57
N ARG A 74 -11.78 -4.59 -4.02
CA ARG A 74 -12.10 -5.99 -4.33
C ARG A 74 -12.50 -6.78 -3.09
N ALA A 75 -11.88 -6.51 -1.95
CA ALA A 75 -12.22 -7.16 -0.69
C ALA A 75 -13.54 -6.66 -0.07
N SER A 76 -13.82 -5.36 -0.20
CA SER A 76 -15.06 -4.75 0.34
C SER A 76 -16.26 -4.95 -0.58
N GLY A 77 -16.05 -4.90 -1.89
CA GLY A 77 -17.03 -5.28 -2.90
C GLY A 77 -16.91 -6.77 -3.18
N SER A 78 -17.61 -7.59 -2.41
CA SER A 78 -17.89 -8.99 -2.75
C SER A 78 -18.46 -9.08 -4.18
N CYS A 79 -17.61 -9.25 -5.20
CA CYS A 79 -17.91 -9.74 -6.54
C CYS A 79 -16.68 -9.66 -7.45
N CYS A 80 -15.97 -10.78 -7.59
CA CYS A 80 -15.58 -11.27 -8.92
C CYS A 80 -15.46 -12.79 -8.87
N GLY A 81 -16.62 -13.45 -8.90
CA GLY A 81 -16.71 -14.69 -9.65
C GLY A 81 -16.48 -14.36 -11.12
N GLY A 82 -15.58 -15.10 -11.78
CA GLY A 82 -15.36 -15.01 -13.22
C GLY A 82 -14.00 -14.43 -13.62
N CYS A 83 -12.97 -15.27 -13.58
CA CYS A 83 -11.96 -15.38 -14.64
C CYS A 83 -11.42 -16.82 -14.65
N CYS A 84 -12.34 -17.77 -14.85
CA CYS A 84 -12.06 -18.97 -15.62
C CYS A 84 -12.50 -18.64 -17.05
N GLY A 85 -11.58 -18.63 -17.99
CA GLY A 85 -11.81 -18.39 -19.41
C GLY A 85 -10.51 -18.60 -20.16
#